data_AF-A0A834IUE4-F1
#
_entry.id   AF-A0A834IUE4-F1
#
_cell.length_a   1.000
_cell.length_b   1.000
_cell.length_c   1.000
_cell.angle_alpha   90.00
_cell.angle_beta   90.00
_cell.angle_gamma   90.00
#
_symmetry.space_group_name_H-M   'P 1'
#
loop_
_entity.id
_entity.type
_entity.pdbx_description
1 polymer ?
#
loop_
_entity_poly.entity_id
_entity_poly.type
_entity_poly.pdbx_seq_one_letter_code
_entity_poly.pdbx_strand_id
1 'polypeptide(L)'
;MHNINHQRGPNDVTATNLKVEKWNREGRNHAFLLKRMGEDYEGLEFEDFVLGYMNDIMENILKQTTSVICIDGTHGTNKMKYELVTVLTQDENKMGFSVAFRLSNRRDQIIIKFFLKTLVLKLGRPISCQYIMRDDETRFYNAWIKIMNAAEKPGRLLCS
;
A
#
# COMPACT_ATOMS: atom_id res chain seq x y z
N MET A 1 30.04 -6.95 9.86
CA MET A 1 29.50 -6.68 8.51
C MET A 1 29.18 -8.01 7.82
N HIS A 2 27.92 -8.46 7.83
CA HIS A 2 27.52 -9.63 7.07
C HIS A 2 26.78 -9.17 5.82
N ASN A 3 27.43 -9.38 4.67
CA ASN A 3 26.98 -8.95 3.37
C ASN A 3 25.98 -10.00 2.83
N ILE A 4 24.69 -9.81 3.08
CA ILE A 4 23.66 -10.72 2.54
C ILE A 4 23.39 -10.30 1.09
N ASN A 5 24.22 -10.81 0.18
CA ASN A 5 23.85 -10.97 -1.21
C ASN A 5 22.81 -12.09 -1.33
N HIS A 6 21.55 -11.76 -1.05
CA HIS A 6 20.43 -12.57 -1.55
C HIS A 6 20.40 -12.38 -3.07
N GLN A 7 21.04 -13.31 -3.78
CA GLN A 7 20.83 -13.50 -5.21
C GLN A 7 19.36 -13.86 -5.40
N ARG A 8 18.69 -13.19 -6.33
CA ARG A 8 17.34 -13.56 -6.76
C ARG A 8 17.36 -15.02 -7.22
N GLY A 9 16.65 -15.88 -6.51
CA GLY A 9 16.25 -17.19 -7.03
C GLY A 9 14.77 -17.18 -7.44
N PRO A 10 14.33 -18.13 -8.27
CA PRO A 10 12.91 -18.49 -8.45
C PRO A 10 12.13 -18.61 -7.12
N ASN A 11 12.87 -18.84 -6.03
CA ASN A 11 12.38 -19.04 -4.68
C ASN A 11 11.67 -17.83 -4.06
N ASP A 12 12.05 -16.58 -4.35
CA ASP A 12 11.44 -15.39 -3.70
C ASP A 12 10.04 -15.08 -4.23
N VAL A 13 9.89 -15.18 -5.55
CA VAL A 13 8.59 -15.07 -6.22
C VAL A 13 7.70 -16.25 -5.79
N THR A 14 8.25 -17.45 -5.79
CA THR A 14 7.56 -18.66 -5.33
C THR A 14 7.11 -18.54 -3.87
N ALA A 15 7.96 -18.04 -2.97
CA ALA A 15 7.62 -17.87 -1.56
C ALA A 15 6.50 -16.85 -1.35
N THR A 16 6.53 -15.72 -2.07
CA THR A 16 5.47 -14.72 -2.04
C THR A 16 4.15 -15.33 -2.51
N ASN A 17 4.18 -16.06 -3.62
CA ASN A 17 3.02 -16.72 -4.20
C ASN A 17 2.40 -17.75 -3.25
N LEU A 18 3.23 -18.64 -2.68
CA LEU A 18 2.82 -19.64 -1.69
C LEU A 18 2.22 -18.99 -0.44
N LYS A 19 2.76 -17.83 -0.02
CA LYS A 19 2.25 -17.11 1.14
C LYS A 19 0.87 -16.50 0.86
N VAL A 20 0.68 -15.88 -0.29
CA VAL A 20 -0.63 -15.33 -0.69
C VAL A 20 -1.66 -16.44 -0.88
N GLU A 21 -1.29 -17.54 -1.54
CA GLU A 21 -2.14 -18.72 -1.69
C GLU A 21 -2.53 -19.32 -0.33
N LYS A 22 -1.60 -19.35 0.63
CA LYS A 22 -1.90 -19.76 2.01
C LYS A 22 -2.93 -18.83 2.64
N TRP A 23 -2.78 -17.51 2.55
CA TRP A 23 -3.77 -16.57 3.09
C TRP A 23 -5.14 -16.72 2.43
N ASN A 24 -5.19 -16.95 1.12
CA ASN A 24 -6.43 -17.17 0.39
C ASN A 24 -7.10 -18.47 0.80
N ARG A 25 -6.35 -19.57 0.97
CA ARG A 25 -6.88 -20.84 1.50
C ARG A 25 -7.41 -20.73 2.92
N GLU A 26 -6.81 -19.87 3.74
CA GLU A 26 -7.27 -19.59 5.10
C GLU A 26 -8.45 -18.60 5.13
N GLY A 27 -8.92 -18.10 3.97
CA GLY A 27 -10.02 -17.15 3.87
C GLY A 27 -9.69 -15.74 4.38
N ARG A 28 -8.41 -15.43 4.59
CA ARG A 28 -7.96 -14.22 5.31
C ARG A 28 -7.91 -12.96 4.44
N ASN A 29 -8.00 -13.07 3.11
CA ASN A 29 -7.95 -11.96 2.14
C ASN A 29 -6.94 -10.84 2.51
N HIS A 30 -5.78 -11.23 3.05
CA HIS A 30 -4.79 -10.29 3.56
C HIS A 30 -4.05 -9.60 2.42
N ALA A 31 -3.83 -10.32 1.32
CA ALA A 31 -3.29 -9.78 0.08
C ALA A 31 -4.46 -9.35 -0.82
N PHE A 32 -5.06 -8.21 -0.51
CA PHE A 32 -6.23 -7.69 -1.22
C PHE A 32 -5.94 -7.21 -2.65
N LEU A 33 -4.66 -7.12 -3.02
CA LEU A 33 -4.19 -6.84 -4.37
C LEU A 33 -2.98 -7.72 -4.65
N LEU A 34 -3.03 -8.53 -5.70
CA LEU A 34 -1.87 -9.22 -6.25
C LEU A 34 -1.91 -9.15 -7.77
N LYS A 35 -0.88 -8.56 -8.37
CA LYS A 35 -0.59 -8.59 -9.80
C LYS A 35 0.82 -9.09 -9.99
N ARG A 36 1.02 -10.18 -10.74
CA ARG A 36 2.34 -10.73 -11.02
C ARG A 36 2.86 -10.23 -12.37
N MET A 37 4.19 -10.23 -12.52
CA MET A 37 4.77 -9.94 -13.84
C MET A 37 4.37 -11.05 -14.81
N GLY A 38 4.02 -10.67 -16.03
CA GLY A 38 3.58 -11.60 -17.06
C GLY A 38 2.10 -11.98 -16.99
N GLU A 39 1.32 -11.34 -16.13
CA GLU A 39 -0.14 -11.48 -16.07
C GLU A 39 -0.81 -10.20 -16.56
N ASP A 40 -1.87 -10.35 -17.34
CA ASP A 40 -2.75 -9.25 -17.68
C ASP A 40 -3.57 -8.85 -16.45
N TYR A 41 -3.65 -7.54 -16.21
CA TYR A 41 -4.48 -6.98 -15.17
C TYR A 41 -4.99 -5.62 -15.67
N GLU A 42 -6.31 -5.44 -15.70
CA GLU A 42 -6.91 -4.21 -16.22
C GLU A 42 -6.33 -2.96 -15.52
N GLY A 43 -5.74 -2.06 -16.32
CA GLY A 43 -5.16 -0.81 -15.85
C GLY A 43 -3.70 -0.87 -15.37
N LEU A 44 -3.01 -2.01 -15.54
CA LEU A 44 -1.58 -2.20 -15.24
C LEU A 44 -0.85 -2.78 -16.46
N GLU A 45 0.46 -2.53 -16.54
CA GLU A 45 1.30 -3.07 -17.63
C GLU A 45 1.64 -4.54 -17.37
N PHE A 46 1.97 -5.28 -18.43
CA PHE A 46 2.36 -6.70 -18.35
C PHE A 46 3.57 -6.93 -17.44
N GLU A 47 4.50 -5.98 -17.37
CA GLU A 47 5.71 -6.02 -16.55
C GLU A 47 5.51 -5.51 -15.12
N ASP A 48 4.35 -4.96 -14.78
CA ASP A 48 4.12 -4.47 -13.42
C ASP A 48 4.11 -5.64 -12.41
N PHE A 49 4.60 -5.38 -11.20
CA PHE A 49 4.40 -6.24 -10.04
C PHE A 49 3.79 -5.39 -8.95
N VAL A 50 2.69 -5.86 -8.36
CA VAL A 50 2.01 -5.11 -7.30
C VAL A 50 1.45 -6.07 -6.27
N LEU A 51 1.76 -5.81 -5.00
CA LEU A 51 1.18 -6.49 -3.85
C LEU A 51 0.62 -5.45 -2.89
N GLY A 52 -0.66 -5.51 -2.60
CA GLY A 52 -1.31 -4.78 -1.50
C GLY A 52 -1.59 -5.73 -0.34
N TYR A 53 -1.18 -5.34 0.85
CA TYR A 53 -1.34 -6.14 2.07
C TYR A 53 -1.99 -5.35 3.21
N MET A 54 -2.94 -6.00 3.87
CA MET A 54 -3.64 -5.54 5.07
C MET A 54 -4.20 -6.77 5.80
N ASN A 55 -3.97 -6.89 7.10
CA ASN A 55 -4.63 -7.92 7.91
C ASN A 55 -5.86 -7.39 8.64
N ASP A 56 -6.58 -8.26 9.34
CA ASP A 56 -7.83 -7.91 10.03
C ASP A 56 -7.64 -6.82 11.11
N ILE A 57 -6.50 -6.83 11.81
CA ILE A 57 -6.20 -5.82 12.84
C ILE A 57 -6.01 -4.45 12.19
N MET A 58 -5.22 -4.41 11.11
CA MET A 58 -4.98 -3.20 10.33
C MET A 58 -6.28 -2.64 9.74
N GLU A 59 -7.13 -3.53 9.21
CA GLU A 59 -8.44 -3.17 8.68
C GLU A 59 -9.33 -2.56 9.76
N ASN A 60 -9.38 -3.17 10.95
CA ASN A 60 -10.17 -2.69 12.07
C ASN A 60 -9.71 -1.30 12.54
N ILE A 61 -8.40 -1.09 12.70
CA ILE A 61 -7.84 0.20 13.10
C ILE A 61 -8.15 1.29 12.06
N LEU A 62 -7.97 0.99 10.77
CA LEU A 62 -8.28 1.96 9.70
C LEU A 62 -9.78 2.27 9.60
N LYS A 63 -10.66 1.32 9.95
CA LYS A 63 -12.11 1.59 9.99
C LYS A 63 -12.51 2.51 11.13
N GLN A 64 -11.73 2.56 12.21
CA GLN A 64 -12.03 3.38 13.39
C GLN A 64 -11.41 4.78 13.31
N THR A 65 -10.37 4.97 12.50
CA THR A 65 -9.65 6.26 12.43
C THR A 65 -10.37 7.31 11.59
N THR A 66 -10.23 8.58 12.00
CA THR A 66 -10.79 9.75 11.29
C THR A 66 -9.89 10.99 11.30
N SER A 67 -8.77 11.01 12.04
CA SER A 67 -7.96 12.22 12.22
C SER A 67 -6.89 12.38 11.14
N VAL A 68 -5.86 11.52 11.15
CA VAL A 68 -4.66 11.68 10.33
C VAL A 68 -4.35 10.40 9.57
N ILE A 69 -4.10 10.55 8.28
CA ILE A 69 -3.52 9.49 7.44
C ILE A 69 -2.14 9.95 6.98
N CYS A 70 -1.13 9.10 7.18
CA CYS A 70 0.20 9.32 6.62
C CYS A 70 0.42 8.31 5.50
N ILE A 71 0.95 8.77 4.37
CA ILE A 71 1.39 7.90 3.28
C ILE A 71 2.85 8.18 3.02
N ASP A 72 3.67 7.15 3.20
CA ASP A 72 5.11 7.24 3.04
C ASP A 72 5.62 6.17 2.06
N GLY A 73 6.60 6.55 1.24
CA GLY A 73 7.20 5.70 0.22
C GLY A 73 8.69 5.55 0.46
N THR A 74 9.18 4.32 0.55
CA THR A 74 10.62 4.10 0.72
C THR A 74 11.37 4.22 -0.61
N HIS A 75 12.40 5.06 -0.64
CA HIS A 75 13.26 5.22 -1.81
C HIS A 75 14.50 4.33 -1.74
N GLY A 76 14.64 3.42 -2.71
CA GLY A 76 15.93 2.74 -2.96
C GLY A 76 16.39 1.78 -1.86
N THR A 77 15.49 1.31 -1.00
CA THR A 77 15.80 0.53 0.21
C THR A 77 16.14 -0.94 -0.05
N ASN A 78 16.03 -1.42 -1.30
CA ASN A 78 16.34 -2.80 -1.65
C ASN A 78 17.02 -2.94 -3.01
N LYS A 79 17.74 -4.05 -3.19
CA LYS A 79 18.45 -4.42 -4.43
C LYS A 79 17.52 -4.54 -5.64
N MET A 80 16.23 -4.73 -5.40
CA MET A 80 15.21 -4.88 -6.43
C MET A 80 14.69 -3.53 -6.95
N LYS A 81 15.01 -2.44 -6.27
CA LYS A 81 14.41 -1.11 -6.46
C LYS A 81 12.88 -1.12 -6.34
N TYR A 82 12.31 -2.08 -5.62
CA TYR A 82 10.87 -2.08 -5.33
C TYR A 82 10.59 -1.00 -4.30
N GLU A 83 9.47 -0.31 -4.49
CA GLU A 83 9.00 0.71 -3.58
C GLU A 83 7.98 0.10 -2.63
N LEU A 84 8.29 0.14 -1.33
CA LEU A 84 7.32 -0.11 -0.28
C LEU A 84 6.65 1.22 0.07
N VAL A 85 5.34 1.29 -0.14
CA VAL A 85 4.48 2.36 0.36
C VAL A 85 3.74 1.87 1.59
N THR A 86 3.74 2.66 2.64
CA THR A 86 3.05 2.38 3.90
C THR A 86 1.96 3.43 4.11
N VAL A 87 0.75 2.96 4.42
CA VAL A 87 -0.32 3.81 4.95
C VAL A 87 -0.30 3.67 6.47
N LEU A 88 -0.18 4.79 7.16
CA LEU A 88 -0.23 4.85 8.61
C LEU A 88 -1.41 5.71 9.07
N THR A 89 -1.89 5.41 10.26
CA THR A 89 -2.84 6.25 10.98
C THR A 89 -2.48 6.29 12.45
N GLN A 90 -3.23 7.06 13.25
CA GLN A 90 -3.13 7.04 14.69
C GLN A 90 -4.08 5.98 15.27
N ASP A 91 -3.58 5.19 16.22
CA ASP A 91 -4.43 4.34 17.06
C ASP A 91 -5.15 5.16 18.15
N GLU A 92 -5.91 4.49 19.01
CA GLU A 92 -6.64 5.09 20.13
C GLU A 92 -5.72 5.84 21.12
N ASN A 93 -4.45 5.47 21.20
CA ASN A 93 -3.44 6.08 22.06
C ASN A 93 -2.66 7.21 21.36
N LYS A 94 -3.09 7.62 20.15
CA LYS A 94 -2.42 8.61 19.30
C LYS A 94 -1.03 8.18 18.82
N MET A 95 -0.72 6.88 18.89
CA MET A 95 0.52 6.34 18.36
C MET A 95 0.35 5.97 16.87
N GLY A 96 1.43 6.10 16.11
CA GLY A 96 1.42 5.73 14.70
C GLY A 96 1.30 4.22 14.53
N PHE A 97 0.35 3.78 13.72
CA PHE A 97 0.11 2.38 13.38
C PHE A 97 0.03 2.20 11.86
N SER A 98 0.76 1.22 11.34
CA SER A 98 0.73 0.89 9.91
C SER A 98 -0.49 0.03 9.58
N VAL A 99 -1.33 0.49 8.66
CA VAL A 99 -2.63 -0.11 8.35
C VAL A 99 -2.72 -0.66 6.93
N ALA A 100 -1.81 -0.31 6.03
CA ALA A 100 -1.74 -0.96 4.72
C ALA A 100 -0.34 -0.84 4.15
N PHE A 101 0.04 -1.80 3.33
CA PHE A 101 1.32 -1.82 2.64
C PHE A 101 1.10 -2.07 1.15
N ARG A 102 1.93 -1.43 0.32
CA ARG A 102 2.03 -1.72 -1.10
C ARG A 102 3.48 -1.94 -1.49
N LEU A 103 3.79 -3.09 -2.06
CA LEU A 103 5.09 -3.35 -2.68
C LEU A 103 4.92 -3.36 -4.21
N SER A 104 5.76 -2.59 -4.91
CA SER A 104 5.67 -2.49 -6.38
C SER A 104 7.01 -2.20 -7.04
N ASN A 105 7.19 -2.69 -8.27
CA ASN A 105 8.33 -2.32 -9.13
C ASN A 105 8.11 -0.98 -9.86
N ARG A 106 6.86 -0.52 -9.96
CA ARG A 106 6.44 0.78 -10.49
C ARG A 106 6.13 1.77 -9.37
N ARG A 107 6.33 3.06 -9.64
CA ARG A 107 6.32 4.13 -8.63
C ARG A 107 5.43 5.33 -8.98
N ASP A 108 4.90 5.43 -10.17
CA ASP A 108 4.16 6.64 -10.57
C ASP A 108 2.79 6.81 -9.87
N GLN A 109 2.13 7.93 -10.14
CA GLN A 109 0.79 8.20 -9.58
C GLN A 109 -0.26 7.16 -10.04
N ILE A 110 -0.07 6.48 -11.17
CA ILE A 110 -1.03 5.48 -11.67
C ILE A 110 -1.09 4.31 -10.69
N ILE A 111 0.07 3.79 -10.29
CA ILE A 111 0.13 2.65 -9.38
C ILE A 111 -0.33 2.99 -7.96
N ILE A 112 -0.14 4.24 -7.50
CA ILE A 112 -0.68 4.70 -6.21
C ILE A 112 -2.20 4.80 -6.26
N LYS A 113 -2.79 5.37 -7.32
CA LYS A 113 -4.25 5.39 -7.51
C LYS A 113 -4.83 3.98 -7.52
N PHE A 114 -4.15 3.05 -8.20
CA PHE A 114 -4.57 1.67 -8.30
C PHE A 114 -4.62 1.00 -6.92
N PHE A 115 -3.53 1.12 -6.16
CA PHE A 115 -3.46 0.64 -4.78
C PHE A 115 -4.56 1.22 -3.89
N LEU A 116 -4.73 2.55 -3.89
CA LEU A 116 -5.78 3.20 -3.07
C LEU A 116 -7.20 2.75 -3.51
N LYS A 117 -7.45 2.57 -4.81
CA LYS A 117 -8.73 2.07 -5.31
C LYS A 117 -9.01 0.66 -4.78
N THR A 118 -8.02 -0.23 -4.85
CA THR A 118 -8.16 -1.61 -4.34
C THR A 118 -8.32 -1.66 -2.82
N LEU A 119 -7.69 -0.74 -2.09
CA LEU A 119 -7.87 -0.58 -0.65
C LEU A 119 -9.30 -0.14 -0.30
N VAL A 120 -9.86 0.82 -1.05
CA VAL A 120 -11.27 1.24 -0.89
C VAL A 120 -12.23 0.09 -1.15
N LEU A 121 -11.98 -0.72 -2.18
CA LEU A 121 -12.78 -1.93 -2.46
C LEU A 121 -12.70 -2.94 -1.32
N LYS A 122 -11.50 -3.18 -0.77
CA LYS A 122 -11.29 -4.06 0.39
C LYS A 122 -12.05 -3.56 1.63
N LEU A 123 -12.08 -2.25 1.87
CA LEU A 123 -12.79 -1.64 3.00
C LEU A 123 -14.32 -1.50 2.78
N GLY A 124 -14.76 -1.56 1.53
CA GLY A 124 -16.16 -1.32 1.13
C GLY A 124 -16.58 0.16 1.16
N ARG A 125 -15.66 1.10 1.46
CA ARG A 125 -15.93 2.55 1.50
C ARG A 125 -14.67 3.40 1.33
N PRO A 126 -14.78 4.64 0.85
CA PRO A 126 -13.68 5.61 0.90
C PRO A 126 -13.21 5.89 2.33
N ILE A 127 -11.94 6.26 2.46
CA ILE A 127 -11.34 6.65 3.74
C ILE A 127 -11.45 8.16 3.89
N SER A 128 -12.03 8.61 5.00
CA SER A 128 -12.07 10.01 5.40
C SER A 128 -10.95 10.33 6.39
N CYS A 129 -10.30 11.47 6.24
CA CYS A 129 -9.39 12.01 7.25
C CYS A 129 -9.47 13.53 7.29
N GLN A 130 -9.12 14.12 8.43
CA GLN A 130 -8.99 15.57 8.57
C GLN A 130 -7.68 16.07 7.95
N TYR A 131 -6.60 15.31 8.13
CA TYR A 131 -5.27 15.63 7.63
C TYR A 131 -4.67 14.46 6.88
N ILE A 132 -3.92 14.78 5.82
CA ILE A 132 -3.04 13.84 5.15
C ILE A 132 -1.60 14.33 5.25
N MET A 133 -0.73 13.48 5.78
CA MET A 133 0.71 13.67 5.83
C MET A 133 1.36 12.86 4.71
N ARG A 134 2.30 13.48 4.01
CA ARG A 134 2.99 12.90 2.85
C ARG A 134 4.45 13.38 2.81
N ASP A 135 5.32 12.61 2.18
CA ASP A 135 6.66 13.07 1.76
C ASP A 135 6.54 14.14 0.65
N ASP A 136 7.60 14.87 0.27
CA ASP A 136 7.52 16.01 -0.64
C ASP A 136 7.04 15.66 -2.08
N GLU A 137 6.74 14.40 -2.33
CA GLU A 137 6.15 13.94 -3.58
C GLU A 137 4.63 14.15 -3.68
N THR A 138 4.24 14.93 -4.67
CA THR A 138 2.82 15.27 -4.93
C THR A 138 1.96 14.08 -5.38
N ARG A 139 2.57 12.97 -5.84
CA ARG A 139 1.87 11.79 -6.37
C ARG A 139 0.91 11.18 -5.35
N PHE A 140 1.26 11.16 -4.07
CA PHE A 140 0.45 10.55 -3.01
C PHE A 140 -0.82 11.36 -2.76
N TYR A 141 -0.67 12.68 -2.57
CA TYR A 141 -1.81 13.57 -2.34
C TYR A 141 -2.76 13.60 -3.54
N ASN A 142 -2.21 13.72 -4.76
CA ASN A 142 -3.04 13.77 -5.97
C ASN A 142 -3.79 12.46 -6.22
N ALA A 143 -3.17 11.32 -5.92
CA ALA A 143 -3.85 10.02 -5.96
C ALA A 143 -4.94 9.93 -4.90
N TRP A 144 -4.65 10.34 -3.66
CA TRP A 144 -5.60 10.32 -2.55
C TRP A 144 -6.88 11.10 -2.86
N ILE A 145 -6.75 12.38 -3.25
CA ILE A 145 -7.90 13.23 -3.56
C ILE A 145 -8.76 12.62 -4.67
N LYS A 146 -8.13 12.05 -5.70
CA LYS A 146 -8.84 11.47 -6.83
C LYS A 146 -9.59 10.18 -6.47
N ILE A 147 -9.08 9.38 -5.54
CA ILE A 147 -9.68 8.09 -5.17
C ILE A 147 -10.68 8.22 -4.03
N MET A 148 -10.37 9.01 -3.00
CA MET A 148 -11.26 9.11 -1.83
C MET A 148 -12.51 9.93 -2.12
N ASN A 149 -12.48 10.81 -3.12
CA ASN A 149 -13.62 11.64 -3.55
C ASN A 149 -14.39 12.28 -2.39
N ALA A 150 -13.66 12.71 -1.35
CA ALA A 150 -14.25 13.28 -0.14
C ALA A 150 -14.92 14.63 -0.46
N ALA A 151 -16.07 14.89 0.14
CA ALA A 151 -16.82 16.14 -0.02
C ALA A 151 -15.96 17.36 0.37
N GLU A 152 -15.11 17.19 1.39
CA GLU A 152 -14.13 18.17 1.83
C GLU A 152 -12.71 17.62 1.64
N LYS A 153 -11.80 18.48 1.17
CA LYS A 153 -10.39 18.10 1.01
C LYS A 153 -9.69 18.13 2.37
N PRO A 154 -8.92 17.10 2.74
CA PRO A 154 -8.14 17.12 3.98
C PRO A 154 -7.08 18.20 3.94
N GLY A 155 -6.76 18.73 5.12
CA GLY A 155 -5.59 19.56 5.35
C GLY A 155 -4.31 18.79 4.99
N ARG A 156 -3.27 19.53 4.60
CA ARG A 156 -2.00 18.94 4.14
C ARG A 156 -0.93 19.12 5.20
N LEU A 157 -0.28 18.03 5.58
CA LEU A 157 0.92 18.01 6.41
C LEU A 157 2.09 17.51 5.56
N LEU A 158 3.27 18.10 5.78
CA LEU A 158 4.52 17.67 5.19
C LEU A 158 5.28 16.82 6.20
N CYS A 159 5.79 15.68 5.76
CA CYS A 159 6.82 14.95 6.49
C CYS A 159 8.17 15.55 6.05
N SER A 160 8.88 16.21 6.97
CA SER A 160 10.17 16.88 6.73
C SER A 160 11.29 16.26 7.53
#